data_AF-A0A9E5RYW7-F1
#
_entry.id   AF-A0A9E5RYW7-F1
#
_cell.length_a   1.000
_cell.length_b   1.000
_cell.length_c   1.000
_cell.angle_alpha   90.00
_cell.angle_beta   90.00
_cell.angle_gamma   90.00
#
_symmetry.space_group_name_H-M   'P 1'
#
loop_
_entity.id
_entity.type
_entity.pdbx_description
1 polymer ?
#
loop_
_entity_poly.entity_id
_entity_poly.type
_entity_poly.pdbx_seq_one_letter_code
_entity_poly.pdbx_strand_id
1 'polypeptide(L)'
;MVFGMLLTVYKGYQLWEGYIKTVATSYLEFVSRQKLTYDELAINFVAVAMKFKLKEASETNKATIFTEVANFMLTQASQKTSLPFEDVISTGSNLSSDILREIVCILGLDYSFYKTKEVIINEQLLKRRNGIAHGEYLLLDREEYQQLHDEILEMMEHFRTQIENNAIQKSYLRNP
;
A
#
# COMPACT_ATOMS: atom_id res chain seq x y z
N MET A 1 6.14 23.43 -26.23
CA MET A 1 5.99 23.51 -24.76
C MET A 1 5.01 22.47 -24.21
N VAL A 2 3.86 22.25 -24.85
CA VAL A 2 2.79 21.31 -24.42
C VAL A 2 3.24 19.83 -24.30
N PHE A 3 4.05 19.33 -25.24
CA PHE A 3 4.51 17.93 -25.23
C PHE A 3 5.43 17.58 -24.03
N GLY A 4 6.16 18.56 -23.49
CA GLY A 4 7.03 18.36 -22.33
C GLY A 4 6.26 18.26 -21.01
N MET A 5 5.14 18.98 -20.88
CA MET A 5 4.29 18.96 -19.68
C MET A 5 3.49 17.66 -19.59
N LEU A 6 2.97 17.18 -20.73
CA LEU A 6 2.28 15.88 -20.88
C LEU A 6 3.11 14.69 -20.37
N LEU A 7 4.35 14.58 -20.84
CA LEU A 7 5.28 13.53 -20.40
C LEU A 7 5.59 13.60 -18.91
N THR A 8 5.46 14.77 -18.29
CA THR A 8 5.84 14.97 -16.89
C THR A 8 4.72 14.57 -15.92
N VAL A 9 3.44 14.77 -16.26
CA VAL A 9 2.32 14.23 -15.45
C VAL A 9 2.32 12.70 -15.46
N TYR A 10 2.51 12.11 -16.64
CA TYR A 10 2.66 10.66 -16.77
C TYR A 10 3.82 10.14 -15.91
N LYS A 11 4.99 10.80 -15.97
CA LYS A 11 6.15 10.45 -15.15
C LYS A 11 5.93 10.68 -13.65
N GLY A 12 5.25 11.76 -13.28
CA GLY A 12 4.94 12.08 -11.89
C GLY A 12 4.05 11.02 -11.25
N TYR A 13 2.99 10.60 -11.95
CA TYR A 13 2.15 9.50 -11.50
C TYR A 13 2.92 8.17 -11.42
N GLN A 14 3.72 7.82 -12.44
CA GLN A 14 4.50 6.57 -12.44
C GLN A 14 5.54 6.55 -11.31
N LEU A 15 6.18 7.70 -11.05
CA LEU A 15 7.12 7.87 -9.94
C LEU A 15 6.41 7.72 -8.60
N TRP A 16 5.25 8.35 -8.43
CA TRP A 16 4.43 8.25 -7.23
C TRP A 16 3.99 6.80 -6.97
N GLU A 17 3.43 6.13 -7.98
CA GLU A 17 3.03 4.72 -7.89
C GLU A 17 4.20 3.83 -7.48
N GLY A 18 5.34 3.97 -8.16
CA GLY A 18 6.56 3.23 -7.84
C GLY A 18 7.06 3.52 -6.43
N TYR A 19 7.06 4.79 -6.02
CA TYR A 19 7.46 5.22 -4.69
C TYR A 19 6.62 4.58 -3.59
N ILE A 20 5.29 4.66 -3.69
CA ILE A 20 4.37 4.07 -2.72
C ILE A 20 4.65 2.57 -2.60
N LYS A 21 4.77 1.86 -3.73
CA LYS A 21 5.06 0.43 -3.73
C LYS A 21 6.39 0.11 -3.04
N THR A 22 7.46 0.83 -3.39
CA THR A 22 8.79 0.60 -2.83
C THR A 22 8.81 0.85 -1.32
N VAL A 23 8.34 2.01 -0.87
CA VAL A 23 8.39 2.37 0.56
C VAL A 23 7.49 1.44 1.39
N ALA A 24 6.30 1.12 0.90
CA ALA A 24 5.40 0.17 1.54
C ALA A 24 6.04 -1.22 1.69
N THR A 25 6.68 -1.72 0.62
CA THR A 25 7.36 -3.02 0.63
C THR A 25 8.53 -3.02 1.60
N SER A 26 9.36 -1.97 1.60
CA SER A 26 10.48 -1.84 2.51
C SER A 26 10.05 -1.76 3.97
N TYR A 27 8.93 -1.08 4.27
CA TYR A 27 8.40 -1.04 5.63
C TYR A 27 7.89 -2.41 6.08
N LEU A 28 7.15 -3.12 5.23
CA LEU A 28 6.68 -4.47 5.53
C LEU A 28 7.84 -5.45 5.73
N GLU A 29 8.89 -5.34 4.91
CA GLU A 29 10.13 -6.10 5.08
C GLU A 29 10.82 -5.78 6.42
N PHE A 30 10.90 -4.50 6.78
CA PHE A 30 11.43 -4.07 8.08
C PHE A 30 10.66 -4.72 9.24
N VAL A 31 9.33 -4.72 9.20
CA VAL A 31 8.47 -5.35 10.23
C VAL A 31 8.68 -6.86 10.27
N SER A 32 8.73 -7.52 9.11
CA SER A 32 9.00 -8.97 9.01
C SER A 32 10.34 -9.35 9.66
N ARG A 33 11.37 -8.53 9.46
CA ARG A 33 12.71 -8.73 10.03
C ARG A 33 12.80 -8.54 11.55
N GLN A 34 11.76 -7.99 12.20
CA GLN A 34 11.70 -7.91 13.67
C GLN A 34 11.49 -9.28 14.34
N LYS A 35 11.03 -10.30 13.58
CA LYS A 35 10.85 -11.69 14.05
C LYS A 35 9.95 -11.82 15.30
N LEU A 36 8.92 -10.98 15.36
CA LEU A 36 7.91 -10.94 16.41
C LEU A 36 7.01 -12.17 16.39
N THR A 37 6.34 -12.44 17.50
CA THR A 37 5.26 -13.44 17.62
C THR A 37 3.89 -12.85 17.26
N TYR A 38 2.87 -13.70 17.05
CA TYR A 38 1.54 -13.24 16.64
C TYR A 38 0.81 -12.44 17.73
N ASP A 39 1.14 -12.65 19.00
CA ASP A 39 0.65 -11.87 20.15
C ASP A 39 1.40 -10.54 20.33
N GLU A 40 2.65 -10.42 19.88
CA GLU A 40 3.42 -9.17 19.87
C GLU A 40 3.10 -8.27 18.67
N LEU A 41 2.60 -8.83 17.58
CA LEU A 41 2.43 -8.13 16.30
C LEU A 41 1.07 -7.43 16.19
N ALA A 42 1.07 -6.22 15.64
CA ALA A 42 -0.15 -5.45 15.38
C ALA A 42 -1.11 -6.21 14.43
N ILE A 43 -2.41 -6.00 14.64
CA ILE A 43 -3.47 -6.83 14.05
C ILE A 43 -3.48 -6.79 12.51
N ASN A 44 -3.15 -5.65 11.90
CA ASN A 44 -3.05 -5.48 10.46
C ASN A 44 -1.99 -6.42 9.85
N PHE A 45 -0.82 -6.57 10.49
CA PHE A 45 0.22 -7.48 10.02
C PHE A 45 -0.10 -8.95 10.32
N VAL A 46 -0.77 -9.23 11.45
CA VAL A 46 -1.32 -10.57 11.71
C VAL A 46 -2.31 -10.95 10.60
N ALA A 47 -3.19 -10.04 10.18
CA ALA A 47 -4.13 -10.28 9.09
C ALA A 47 -3.42 -10.59 7.76
N VAL A 48 -2.28 -9.92 7.47
CA VAL A 48 -1.43 -10.26 6.31
C VAL A 48 -0.93 -11.69 6.41
N ALA A 49 -0.30 -12.08 7.50
CA ALA A 49 0.20 -13.44 7.68
C ALA A 49 -0.92 -14.50 7.57
N MET A 50 -2.10 -14.19 8.10
CA MET A 50 -3.28 -15.07 8.04
C MET A 50 -3.85 -15.20 6.63
N LYS A 51 -3.85 -14.12 5.84
CA LYS A 51 -4.34 -14.14 4.44
C LYS A 51 -3.67 -15.23 3.61
N PHE A 52 -2.35 -15.44 3.78
CA PHE A 52 -1.62 -16.46 3.03
C PHE A 52 -1.99 -17.89 3.47
N LYS A 53 -2.11 -18.14 4.78
CA LYS A 53 -2.57 -19.44 5.31
C LYS A 53 -3.98 -19.78 4.84
N LEU A 54 -4.87 -18.78 4.82
CA LEU A 54 -6.25 -18.95 4.34
C LEU A 54 -6.31 -19.16 2.83
N LYS A 55 -5.45 -18.49 2.06
CA LYS A 55 -5.35 -18.68 0.61
C LYS A 55 -4.97 -20.13 0.28
N GLU A 56 -3.93 -20.65 0.93
CA GLU A 56 -3.50 -22.05 0.77
C GLU A 56 -4.63 -23.04 1.11
N ALA A 57 -5.34 -22.81 2.23
CA ALA A 57 -6.48 -23.64 2.61
C ALA A 57 -7.60 -23.59 1.55
N SER A 58 -7.91 -22.39 1.05
CA SER A 58 -8.94 -22.16 0.03
C SER A 58 -8.61 -22.85 -1.30
N GLU A 59 -7.34 -22.91 -1.70
CA GLU A 59 -6.92 -23.56 -2.96
C GLU A 59 -7.12 -25.09 -2.92
N THR A 60 -7.00 -25.71 -1.74
CA THR A 60 -7.20 -27.17 -1.60
C THR A 60 -8.63 -27.57 -1.29
N ASN A 61 -9.41 -26.66 -0.67
CA ASN A 61 -10.76 -26.88 -0.17
C ASN A 61 -10.91 -28.11 0.78
N LYS A 62 -9.83 -28.53 1.45
CA LYS A 62 -9.83 -29.69 2.35
C LYS A 62 -10.15 -29.30 3.79
N ALA A 63 -11.13 -29.96 4.39
CA ALA A 63 -11.50 -29.75 5.80
C ALA A 63 -10.33 -29.94 6.77
N THR A 64 -9.40 -30.84 6.47
CA THR A 64 -8.18 -31.05 7.27
C THR A 64 -7.31 -29.80 7.34
N ILE A 65 -7.12 -29.09 6.22
CA ILE A 65 -6.29 -27.88 6.17
C ILE A 65 -6.98 -26.71 6.87
N PHE A 66 -8.30 -26.55 6.69
CA PHE A 66 -9.06 -25.58 7.46
C PHE A 66 -9.00 -25.84 8.98
N THR A 67 -9.03 -27.11 9.39
CA THR A 67 -8.89 -27.50 10.81
C THR A 67 -7.51 -27.13 11.35
N GLU A 68 -6.44 -27.33 10.57
CA GLU A 68 -5.08 -26.91 10.95
C GLU A 68 -4.96 -25.38 11.12
N VAL A 69 -5.55 -24.61 10.20
CA VAL A 69 -5.57 -23.14 10.30
C VAL A 69 -6.36 -22.67 11.53
N ALA A 70 -7.50 -23.30 11.83
CA ALA A 70 -8.29 -22.99 13.02
C ALA A 70 -7.54 -23.33 14.32
N ASN A 71 -6.92 -24.52 14.38
CA ASN A 71 -6.11 -24.91 15.53
C ASN A 71 -4.93 -23.95 15.74
N PHE A 72 -4.26 -23.55 14.67
CA PHE A 72 -3.19 -22.56 14.69
C PHE A 72 -3.67 -21.23 15.31
N MET A 73 -4.83 -20.71 14.90
CA MET A 73 -5.39 -19.47 15.45
C MET A 73 -5.67 -19.56 16.95
N LEU A 74 -6.13 -20.72 17.43
CA LEU A 74 -6.52 -20.90 18.84
C LEU A 74 -5.35 -21.17 19.77
N THR A 75 -4.24 -21.70 19.27
CA THR A 75 -3.18 -22.30 20.12
C THR A 75 -1.80 -21.70 19.92
N GLN A 76 -1.52 -21.06 18.77
CA GLN A 76 -0.15 -20.70 18.36
C GLN A 76 0.14 -19.19 18.42
N ALA A 77 -0.53 -18.44 19.31
CA ALA A 77 -0.35 -16.99 19.41
C ALA A 77 1.10 -16.58 19.73
N SER A 78 1.79 -17.34 20.58
CA SER A 78 3.18 -17.08 20.98
C SER A 78 4.22 -17.65 20.00
N GLN A 79 3.80 -18.21 18.86
CA GLN A 79 4.71 -18.64 17.81
C GLN A 79 5.25 -17.43 17.04
N LYS A 80 6.51 -17.49 16.59
CA LYS A 80 7.08 -16.48 15.68
C LYS A 80 6.25 -16.38 14.41
N THR A 81 5.95 -15.15 14.01
CA THR A 81 5.23 -14.87 12.77
C THR A 81 6.16 -15.07 11.58
N SER A 82 5.64 -15.75 10.56
CA SER A 82 6.23 -15.74 9.22
C SER A 82 5.46 -14.71 8.41
N LEU A 83 5.86 -13.44 8.52
CA LEU A 83 5.21 -12.34 7.81
C LEU A 83 5.79 -12.26 6.39
N PRO A 84 5.04 -12.66 5.34
CA PRO A 84 5.47 -12.43 3.97
C PRO A 84 5.55 -10.93 3.71
N PHE A 85 6.53 -10.53 2.90
CA PHE A 85 6.69 -9.15 2.45
C PHE A 85 6.83 -9.05 0.93
N GLU A 86 7.37 -10.09 0.29
CA GLU A 86 7.40 -10.23 -1.16
C GLU A 86 5.97 -10.38 -1.71
N ASP A 87 5.68 -9.62 -2.78
CA ASP A 87 4.40 -9.62 -3.50
C ASP A 87 3.13 -9.34 -2.67
N VAL A 88 3.27 -8.88 -1.42
CA VAL A 88 2.13 -8.45 -0.59
C VAL A 88 1.60 -7.10 -1.06
N ILE A 89 2.51 -6.15 -1.30
CA ILE A 89 2.17 -4.82 -1.78
C ILE A 89 2.10 -4.85 -3.31
N SER A 90 0.89 -4.76 -3.83
CA SER A 90 0.63 -4.71 -5.26
C SER A 90 -0.23 -3.51 -5.61
N THR A 91 0.20 -2.77 -6.63
CA THR A 91 -0.60 -1.72 -7.25
C THR A 91 -1.49 -2.27 -8.37
N GLY A 92 -1.50 -3.60 -8.58
CA GLY A 92 -2.20 -4.23 -9.70
C GLY A 92 -1.69 -3.68 -11.03
N SER A 93 -2.60 -3.08 -11.80
CA SER A 93 -2.27 -2.39 -13.05
C SER A 93 -1.94 -0.90 -12.88
N ASN A 94 -2.43 -0.29 -11.79
CA ASN A 94 -2.39 1.14 -11.51
C ASN A 94 -2.75 1.43 -10.04
N LEU A 95 -2.08 2.37 -9.40
CA LEU A 95 -2.45 2.90 -8.08
C LEU A 95 -3.69 3.82 -8.12
N SER A 96 -4.88 3.24 -7.93
CA SER A 96 -6.12 3.98 -7.63
C SER A 96 -6.23 4.35 -6.14
N SER A 97 -7.19 5.20 -5.79
CA SER A 97 -7.44 5.53 -4.38
C SER A 97 -7.86 4.31 -3.57
N ASP A 98 -8.62 3.38 -4.15
CA ASP A 98 -9.02 2.12 -3.51
C ASP A 98 -7.81 1.23 -3.21
N ILE A 99 -6.90 1.11 -4.18
CA ILE A 99 -5.67 0.32 -4.00
C ILE A 99 -4.77 0.98 -2.94
N LEU A 100 -4.65 2.30 -2.96
CA LEU A 100 -3.93 3.04 -1.92
C LEU A 100 -4.53 2.80 -0.54
N ARG A 101 -5.86 2.75 -0.42
CA ARG A 101 -6.56 2.46 0.84
C ARG A 101 -6.22 1.07 1.36
N GLU A 102 -6.19 0.07 0.49
CA GLU A 102 -5.78 -1.30 0.88
C GLU A 102 -4.32 -1.33 1.37
N ILE A 103 -3.41 -0.64 0.68
CA ILE A 103 -2.00 -0.54 1.08
C ILE A 103 -1.89 0.14 2.46
N VAL A 104 -2.57 1.27 2.65
CA VAL A 104 -2.62 2.01 3.91
C VAL A 104 -3.16 1.14 5.05
N CYS A 105 -4.22 0.36 4.80
CA CYS A 105 -4.80 -0.57 5.75
C CYS A 105 -3.81 -1.69 6.14
N ILE A 106 -3.16 -2.31 5.14
CA ILE A 106 -2.14 -3.36 5.36
C ILE A 106 -1.03 -2.87 6.29
N LEU A 107 -0.55 -1.65 6.07
CA LEU A 107 0.56 -1.07 6.83
C LEU A 107 0.13 -0.47 8.18
N GLY A 108 -1.17 -0.41 8.47
CA GLY A 108 -1.69 0.21 9.70
C GLY A 108 -1.48 1.72 9.73
N LEU A 109 -1.61 2.39 8.58
CA LEU A 109 -1.51 3.85 8.45
C LEU A 109 -2.91 4.50 8.49
N ASP A 110 -2.96 5.82 8.68
CA ASP A 110 -4.18 6.61 8.60
C ASP A 110 -4.49 7.02 7.15
N TYR A 111 -5.74 6.79 6.73
CA TYR A 111 -6.22 7.11 5.39
C TYR A 111 -6.90 8.49 5.30
N SER A 112 -7.14 9.17 6.43
CA SER A 112 -7.96 10.39 6.48
C SER A 112 -7.48 11.49 5.52
N PHE A 113 -6.17 11.68 5.42
CA PHE A 113 -5.54 12.62 4.49
C PHE A 113 -5.87 12.28 3.03
N TYR A 114 -5.63 11.04 2.60
CA TYR A 114 -5.83 10.61 1.21
C TYR A 114 -7.29 10.59 0.80
N LYS A 115 -8.21 10.41 1.75
CA LYS A 115 -9.66 10.48 1.49
C LYS A 115 -10.06 11.82 0.84
N THR A 116 -9.40 12.91 1.21
CA THR A 116 -9.66 14.23 0.62
C THR A 116 -9.07 14.37 -0.79
N LYS A 117 -8.15 13.49 -1.17
CA LYS A 117 -7.40 13.50 -2.43
C LYS A 117 -7.90 12.46 -3.44
N GLU A 118 -8.94 11.67 -3.13
CA GLU A 118 -9.43 10.59 -4.01
C GLU A 118 -9.79 11.09 -5.42
N VAL A 119 -10.40 12.28 -5.53
CA VAL A 119 -10.72 12.89 -6.83
C VAL A 119 -9.45 13.24 -7.61
N ILE A 120 -8.42 13.75 -6.94
CA ILE A 120 -7.11 14.04 -7.57
C ILE A 120 -6.50 12.72 -8.08
N ILE A 121 -6.45 11.69 -7.23
CA ILE A 121 -5.85 10.39 -7.58
C ILE A 121 -6.56 9.75 -8.78
N ASN A 122 -7.88 9.63 -8.72
CA ASN A 122 -8.62 8.87 -9.73
C ASN A 122 -8.83 9.67 -11.02
N GLU A 123 -9.30 10.92 -10.93
CA GLU A 123 -9.70 11.69 -12.10
C GLU A 123 -8.57 12.53 -12.68
N GLN A 124 -7.71 13.11 -11.83
CA GLN A 124 -6.67 14.03 -12.31
C GLN A 124 -5.33 13.36 -12.56
N LEU A 125 -5.03 12.24 -11.90
CA LEU A 125 -3.79 11.48 -12.14
C LEU A 125 -4.04 10.24 -12.98
N LEU A 126 -4.81 9.28 -12.46
CA LEU A 126 -4.97 7.97 -13.07
C LEU A 126 -5.67 8.03 -14.45
N LYS A 127 -6.83 8.68 -14.53
CA LYS A 127 -7.57 8.82 -15.78
C LYS A 127 -6.76 9.57 -16.84
N ARG A 128 -6.10 10.66 -16.45
CA ARG A 128 -5.21 11.43 -17.34
C ARG A 128 -4.03 10.61 -17.84
N ARG A 129 -3.38 9.85 -16.96
CA ARG A 129 -2.31 8.90 -17.33
C ARG A 129 -2.79 7.87 -18.34
N ASN A 130 -3.98 7.30 -18.13
CA ASN A 130 -4.55 6.31 -19.06
C ASN A 130 -4.86 6.96 -20.42
N GLY A 131 -5.45 8.15 -20.44
CA GLY A 131 -5.68 8.91 -21.68
C GLY A 131 -4.37 9.11 -22.47
N ILE A 132 -3.30 9.57 -21.80
CA ILE A 132 -1.98 9.75 -22.43
C ILE A 132 -1.44 8.43 -23.00
N ALA A 133 -1.58 7.31 -22.28
CA ALA A 133 -1.16 6.00 -22.75
C ALA A 133 -1.97 5.51 -23.97
N HIS A 134 -3.22 5.97 -24.11
CA HIS A 134 -4.08 5.71 -25.26
C HIS A 134 -3.93 6.76 -26.39
N GLY A 135 -3.01 7.72 -26.26
CA GLY A 135 -2.72 8.73 -27.28
C GLY A 135 -3.61 9.97 -27.21
N GLU A 136 -4.36 10.18 -26.13
CA GLU A 136 -5.14 11.39 -25.91
C GLU A 136 -4.22 12.57 -25.61
N TYR A 137 -4.49 13.71 -26.27
CA TYR A 137 -3.83 14.96 -25.97
C TYR A 137 -4.49 15.64 -24.78
N LEU A 138 -3.68 15.92 -23.78
CA LEU A 138 -4.09 16.61 -22.57
C LEU A 138 -3.57 18.05 -22.61
N LEU A 139 -4.48 19.00 -22.52
CA LEU A 139 -4.16 20.41 -22.34
C LEU A 139 -4.12 20.67 -20.84
N LEU A 140 -2.91 20.87 -20.33
CA LEU A 140 -2.65 21.35 -18.99
C LEU A 140 -1.93 22.68 -19.10
N ASP A 141 -2.41 23.68 -18.38
CA ASP A 141 -1.62 24.87 -18.20
C ASP A 141 -0.53 24.65 -17.13
N ARG A 142 0.32 25.67 -16.97
CA ARG A 142 1.45 25.59 -16.04
C ARG A 142 1.00 25.53 -14.58
N GLU A 143 -0.09 26.21 -14.25
CA GLU A 143 -0.58 26.35 -12.89
C GLU A 143 -1.23 25.05 -12.42
N GLU A 144 -2.11 24.47 -13.24
CA GLU A 144 -2.70 23.15 -13.00
C GLU A 144 -1.63 22.06 -12.87
N TYR A 145 -0.58 22.11 -13.72
CA TYR A 145 0.55 21.20 -13.61
C TYR A 145 1.27 21.35 -12.26
N GLN A 146 1.55 22.58 -11.86
CA GLN A 146 2.27 22.85 -10.62
C GLN A 146 1.46 22.40 -9.41
N GLN A 147 0.15 22.66 -9.39
CA GLN A 147 -0.75 22.17 -8.36
C GLN A 147 -0.73 20.63 -8.27
N LEU A 148 -0.85 19.92 -9.40
CA LEU A 148 -0.80 18.45 -9.40
C LEU A 148 0.54 17.89 -8.92
N HIS A 149 1.63 18.54 -9.31
CA HIS A 149 2.96 18.16 -8.86
C HIS A 149 3.11 18.33 -7.34
N ASP A 150 2.66 19.45 -6.81
CA ASP A 150 2.73 19.75 -5.38
C ASP A 150 1.84 18.79 -4.57
N GLU A 151 0.66 18.44 -5.09
CA GLU A 151 -0.24 17.42 -4.52
C GLU A 151 0.41 16.02 -4.48
N ILE A 152 1.12 15.61 -5.54
CA ILE A 152 1.87 14.35 -5.56
C ILE A 152 2.95 14.35 -4.47
N LEU A 153 3.74 15.42 -4.39
CA LEU A 153 4.80 15.53 -3.40
C LEU A 153 4.24 15.53 -1.97
N GLU A 154 3.14 16.24 -1.73
CA GLU A 154 2.46 16.25 -0.43
C GLU A 154 2.02 14.82 -0.03
N MET A 155 1.41 14.07 -0.96
CA MET A 155 1.04 12.67 -0.71
C MET A 155 2.24 11.76 -0.44
N MET A 156 3.37 11.94 -1.15
CA MET A 156 4.60 11.17 -0.91
C MET A 156 5.19 11.46 0.46
N GLU A 157 5.33 12.73 0.82
CA GLU A 157 5.89 13.15 2.10
C GLU A 157 5.01 12.73 3.28
N HIS A 158 3.68 12.82 3.12
CA HIS A 158 2.75 12.36 4.13
C HIS A 158 2.87 10.84 4.34
N PHE A 159 2.95 10.06 3.26
CA PHE A 159 3.14 8.60 3.32
C PHE A 159 4.45 8.22 4.01
N ARG A 160 5.55 8.87 3.62
CA ARG A 160 6.88 8.71 4.23
C ARG A 160 6.83 8.96 5.72
N THR A 161 6.26 10.10 6.11
CA THR A 161 6.18 10.54 7.50
C THR A 161 5.41 9.55 8.36
N GLN A 162 4.27 9.02 7.86
CA GLN A 162 3.51 8.02 8.60
C GLN A 162 4.30 6.72 8.80
N ILE A 163 5.03 6.26 7.77
CA ILE A 163 5.88 5.06 7.85
C ILE A 163 7.03 5.26 8.85
N GLU A 164 7.74 6.37 8.76
CA GLU A 164 8.83 6.70 9.68
C GLU A 164 8.33 6.77 11.13
N ASN A 165 7.20 7.45 11.36
CA ASN A 165 6.59 7.52 12.67
C ASN A 165 6.22 6.15 13.20
N ASN A 166 5.56 5.30 12.40
CA ASN A 166 5.18 3.96 12.82
C ASN A 166 6.39 3.07 13.13
N ALA A 167 7.49 3.20 12.36
CA ALA A 167 8.73 2.48 12.64
C ALA A 167 9.39 2.96 13.94
N ILE A 168 9.49 4.29 14.15
CA ILE A 168 10.11 4.90 15.34
C ILE A 168 9.31 4.60 16.60
N GLN A 169 8.00 4.78 16.54
CA GLN A 169 7.08 4.59 17.67
C GLN A 169 6.76 3.11 17.92
N LYS A 170 7.24 2.22 17.05
CA LYS A 170 6.96 0.78 17.09
C LYS A 170 5.47 0.46 17.05
N SER A 171 4.70 1.22 16.26
CA SER A 171 3.26 1.00 16.05
C SER A 171 2.95 -0.36 15.39
N TYR A 172 3.97 -1.07 14.90
CA TYR A 172 3.87 -2.45 14.45
C TYR A 172 3.77 -3.47 15.59
N LEU A 173 3.99 -3.07 16.84
CA LEU A 173 3.73 -3.88 18.02
C LEU A 173 2.25 -3.80 18.41
N ARG A 174 1.71 -4.88 18.97
CA ARG A 174 0.40 -4.88 19.59
C ARG A 174 0.45 -4.06 20.87
N ASN A 175 -0.34 -2.99 20.92
CA ASN A 175 -0.54 -2.26 22.17
C ASN A 175 -1.37 -3.14 23.13
N PRO A 176 -0.95 -3.31 24.39
CA PRO A 176 -1.70 -4.04 25.42
C PRO A 176 -3.07 -3.43 25.72
#